data_AF-A0AAE7AMJ4-F1
#
_entry.id   AF-A0AAE7AMJ4-F1
#
_cell.length_a   1.000
_cell.length_b   1.000
_cell.length_c   1.000
_cell.angle_alpha   90.00
_cell.angle_beta   90.00
_cell.angle_gamma   90.00
#
_symmetry.space_group_name_H-M   'P 1'
#
loop_
_entity.id
_entity.type
_entity.pdbx_description
1 polymer ?
#
loop_
_entity_poly.entity_id
_entity_poly.type
_entity_poly.pdbx_seq_one_letter_code
_entity_poly.pdbx_strand_id
1 'polypeptide(L)'
;MINDQVQKQQGGDSSTNLQGQSIVINQGISYSDARDIALDVYKLNFLQLSNDAAELARNRAEELTDCFLQRLRETNEAAINEMKQPAMQAALYEAQKQYAKSGDHELEYMLVDILVQRASTSERSTKQIVLDEALGKVRISGEILLG
;
A
#
# COMPACT_ATOMS: atom_id res chain seq x y z
N MET A 1 -52.12 59.83 3.44
CA MET A 1 -51.26 59.13 2.45
C MET A 1 -51.39 57.65 2.73
N ILE A 2 -51.98 56.89 1.81
CA ILE A 2 -52.11 55.44 1.92
C ILE A 2 -50.75 54.86 1.56
N ASN A 3 -50.12 54.14 2.49
CA ASN A 3 -48.86 53.46 2.26
C ASN A 3 -49.14 52.13 1.55
N ASP A 4 -49.51 52.18 0.28
CA ASP A 4 -49.74 50.98 -0.52
C ASP A 4 -48.38 50.42 -0.97
N GLN A 5 -47.75 49.62 -0.11
CA GLN A 5 -46.63 48.77 -0.53
C GLN A 5 -47.18 47.64 -1.41
N VAL A 6 -47.36 47.93 -2.71
CA VAL A 6 -47.85 46.95 -3.68
C VAL A 6 -46.70 46.02 -4.08
N GLN A 7 -46.72 44.82 -3.53
CA GLN A 7 -45.84 43.72 -3.92
C GLN A 7 -46.54 42.85 -4.98
N LYS A 8 -45.98 42.76 -6.19
CA LYS A 8 -46.48 41.89 -7.27
C LYS A 8 -45.37 40.93 -7.70
N GLN A 9 -45.68 39.63 -7.76
CA GLN A 9 -44.79 38.60 -8.29
C GLN A 9 -45.62 37.63 -9.16
N GLN A 10 -45.08 37.24 -10.31
CA GLN A 10 -45.69 36.26 -11.22
C GLN A 10 -44.65 35.17 -11.52
N GLY A 11 -45.05 33.90 -11.45
CA GLY A 11 -44.19 32.74 -11.67
C GLY A 11 -44.71 31.86 -12.80
N GLY A 12 -43.78 31.21 -13.50
CA GLY A 12 -44.08 30.17 -14.49
C GLY A 12 -43.80 28.76 -13.96
N ASP A 13 -43.94 27.76 -14.82
CA ASP A 13 -43.69 26.37 -14.46
C ASP A 13 -42.26 26.15 -13.95
N SER A 14 -42.12 25.39 -12.86
CA SER A 14 -40.84 25.13 -12.16
C SER A 14 -40.10 26.36 -11.65
N SER A 15 -40.76 27.51 -11.46
CA SER A 15 -40.13 28.70 -10.89
C SER A 15 -40.11 28.69 -9.35
N THR A 16 -39.04 29.22 -8.76
CA THR A 16 -38.98 29.57 -7.34
C THR A 16 -38.95 31.09 -7.22
N ASN A 17 -40.01 31.64 -6.64
CA ASN A 17 -40.28 33.07 -6.57
C ASN A 17 -40.08 33.56 -5.13
N LEU A 18 -39.10 34.44 -4.90
CA LEU A 18 -38.72 34.92 -3.57
C LEU A 18 -38.82 36.45 -3.49
N GLN A 19 -39.46 36.98 -2.45
CA GLN A 19 -39.68 38.42 -2.25
C GLN A 19 -39.43 38.82 -0.79
N GLY A 20 -38.58 39.83 -0.56
CA GLY A 20 -38.20 40.33 0.76
C GLY A 20 -37.19 41.48 0.66
N GLN A 21 -37.05 42.29 1.71
CA GLN A 21 -36.09 43.42 1.74
C GLN A 21 -34.62 42.96 1.79
N SER A 22 -34.37 41.80 2.39
CA SER A 22 -33.09 41.10 2.36
C SER A 22 -33.40 39.60 2.28
N ILE A 23 -32.82 38.92 1.29
CA ILE A 23 -33.01 37.49 1.05
C ILE A 23 -31.63 36.84 1.02
N VAL A 24 -31.43 35.82 1.85
CA VAL A 24 -30.25 34.94 1.80
C VAL A 24 -30.75 33.53 1.51
N ILE A 25 -30.40 32.99 0.34
CA ILE A 25 -30.77 31.64 -0.09
C ILE A 25 -29.53 30.76 0.08
N ASN A 26 -29.59 29.84 1.04
CA ASN A 26 -28.55 28.82 1.19
C ASN A 26 -29.04 27.53 0.54
N GLN A 27 -28.59 27.29 -0.69
CA GLN A 27 -28.86 26.03 -1.39
C GLN A 27 -27.75 25.04 -1.00
N GLY A 28 -28.08 24.16 -0.06
CA GLY A 28 -27.16 23.12 0.41
C GLY A 28 -26.93 22.05 -0.65
N ILE A 29 -25.98 21.16 -0.37
CA ILE A 29 -25.73 19.98 -1.20
C ILE A 29 -26.92 19.02 -1.12
N SER A 30 -27.30 18.44 -2.27
CA SER A 30 -28.27 17.35 -2.25
C SER A 30 -27.64 16.10 -1.62
N TYR A 31 -28.47 15.12 -1.25
CA TYR A 31 -27.96 13.82 -0.78
C TYR A 31 -27.07 13.14 -1.82
N SER A 32 -27.42 13.22 -3.11
CA SER A 32 -26.60 12.69 -4.21
C SER A 32 -25.24 13.38 -4.24
N ASP A 33 -25.20 14.71 -4.15
CA ASP A 33 -23.94 15.47 -4.15
C ASP A 33 -23.09 15.09 -2.94
N ALA A 34 -23.69 15.01 -1.75
CA ALA A 34 -22.99 14.63 -0.52
C ALA A 34 -22.38 13.23 -0.62
N ARG A 35 -23.13 12.26 -1.15
CA ARG A 35 -22.66 10.88 -1.35
C ARG A 35 -21.52 10.84 -2.35
N ASP A 36 -21.65 11.55 -3.47
CA ASP A 36 -20.66 11.51 -4.54
C ASP A 36 -19.34 12.18 -4.08
N ILE A 37 -19.43 13.33 -3.38
CA ILE A 37 -18.28 13.98 -2.72
C ILE A 37 -17.61 13.02 -1.73
N ALA A 38 -18.37 12.33 -0.88
CA ALA A 38 -17.81 11.40 0.10
C ALA A 38 -17.08 10.22 -0.57
N LEU A 39 -17.65 9.67 -1.65
CA LEU A 39 -17.02 8.58 -2.40
C LEU A 39 -15.75 9.04 -3.13
N ASP A 40 -15.72 10.26 -3.65
CA ASP A 40 -14.55 10.81 -4.32
C ASP A 40 -13.41 11.02 -3.33
N VAL A 41 -13.68 11.62 -2.16
CA VAL A 41 -12.70 11.75 -1.08
C VAL A 41 -12.20 10.37 -0.62
N TYR A 42 -13.10 9.41 -0.44
CA TYR A 42 -12.73 8.04 -0.07
C TYR A 42 -11.80 7.38 -1.09
N LYS A 43 -12.14 7.46 -2.39
CA LYS A 43 -11.32 6.89 -3.47
C LYS A 43 -9.95 7.54 -3.56
N LEU A 44 -9.89 8.88 -3.48
CA LEU A 44 -8.63 9.62 -3.53
C LEU A 44 -7.71 9.22 -2.37
N ASN A 45 -8.26 9.15 -1.15
CA ASN A 45 -7.50 8.71 0.02
C ASN A 45 -7.03 7.26 -0.13
N PHE A 46 -7.89 6.35 -0.60
CA PHE A 46 -7.51 4.96 -0.83
C PHE A 46 -6.35 4.82 -1.83
N LEU A 47 -6.38 5.57 -2.94
CA LEU A 47 -5.29 5.58 -3.92
C LEU A 47 -3.99 6.12 -3.33
N GLN A 48 -4.06 7.21 -2.55
CA GLN A 48 -2.88 7.76 -1.88
C GLN A 48 -2.27 6.73 -0.91
N LEU A 49 -3.08 6.14 -0.02
CA LEU A 49 -2.62 5.12 0.93
C LEU A 49 -2.01 3.91 0.22
N SER A 50 -2.57 3.50 -0.92
CA SER A 50 -2.04 2.40 -1.73
C SER A 50 -0.68 2.75 -2.34
N ASN A 51 -0.49 4.00 -2.80
CA ASN A 51 0.78 4.47 -3.32
C ASN A 51 1.85 4.54 -2.22
N ASP A 52 1.51 5.11 -1.06
CA ASP A 52 2.43 5.22 0.08
C ASP A 52 2.89 3.82 0.55
N ALA A 53 1.95 2.86 0.61
CA ALA A 53 2.27 1.47 0.95
C ALA A 53 3.17 0.80 -0.11
N ALA A 54 2.92 1.05 -1.39
CA ALA A 54 3.74 0.52 -2.48
C ALA A 54 5.17 1.09 -2.47
N GLU A 55 5.32 2.39 -2.20
CA GLU A 55 6.63 3.04 -2.06
C GLU A 55 7.41 2.47 -0.88
N LEU A 56 6.76 2.32 0.28
CA LEU A 56 7.39 1.72 1.45
C LEU A 56 7.83 0.27 1.20
N ALA A 57 6.97 -0.53 0.55
CA ALA A 57 7.28 -1.90 0.18
C ALA A 57 8.48 -1.98 -0.77
N ARG A 58 8.56 -1.07 -1.75
CA ARG A 58 9.70 -0.97 -2.69
C ARG A 58 10.99 -0.64 -1.96
N ASN A 59 10.98 0.37 -1.08
CA ASN A 59 12.16 0.79 -0.34
C ASN A 59 12.71 -0.35 0.53
N ARG A 60 11.82 -1.12 1.19
CA ARG A 60 12.21 -2.30 1.98
C ARG A 60 12.78 -3.42 1.13
N ALA A 61 12.20 -3.69 -0.05
CA ALA A 61 12.74 -4.68 -0.97
C ALA A 61 14.15 -4.31 -1.46
N GLU A 62 14.40 -3.02 -1.71
CA GLU A 62 15.72 -2.48 -2.06
C GLU A 62 16.71 -2.65 -0.90
N GLU A 63 16.32 -2.25 0.32
CA GLU A 63 17.12 -2.41 1.54
C GLU A 63 17.57 -3.86 1.75
N LEU A 64 16.64 -4.83 1.71
CA LEU A 64 16.98 -6.25 1.84
C LEU A 64 17.94 -6.73 0.76
N THR A 65 17.80 -6.20 -0.46
CA THR A 65 18.68 -6.56 -1.59
C THR A 65 20.09 -6.05 -1.34
N ASP A 66 20.22 -4.80 -0.89
CA ASP A 66 21.51 -4.20 -0.58
C ASP A 66 22.21 -4.94 0.57
N CYS A 67 21.48 -5.24 1.65
CA CYS A 67 21.99 -6.03 2.76
C CYS A 67 22.42 -7.44 2.34
N PHE A 68 21.62 -8.11 1.50
CA PHE A 68 21.99 -9.40 0.93
C PHE A 68 23.27 -9.33 0.09
N LEU A 69 23.37 -8.38 -0.85
CA LEU A 69 24.53 -8.24 -1.71
C LEU A 69 25.80 -7.89 -0.93
N GLN A 70 25.68 -7.02 0.08
CA GLN A 70 26.79 -6.71 0.98
C GLN A 70 27.26 -7.97 1.71
N ARG A 71 26.33 -8.71 2.33
CA ARG A 71 26.65 -9.93 3.09
C ARG A 71 27.21 -11.03 2.21
N LEU A 72 26.69 -11.19 1.00
CA LEU A 72 27.18 -12.16 0.02
C LEU A 72 28.62 -11.83 -0.40
N ARG A 73 28.93 -10.56 -0.66
CA ARG A 73 30.30 -10.13 -0.98
C ARG A 73 31.27 -10.41 0.16
N GLU A 74 30.86 -10.17 1.40
CA GLU A 74 31.71 -10.41 2.59
C GLU A 74 31.97 -11.90 2.86
N THR A 75 31.03 -12.77 2.48
CA THR A 75 31.06 -14.20 2.84
C THR A 75 31.52 -15.10 1.69
N ASN A 76 31.02 -14.86 0.47
CA ASN A 76 31.30 -15.65 -0.72
C ASN A 76 30.96 -14.85 -2.00
N GLU A 77 31.83 -13.95 -2.41
CA GLU A 77 31.62 -13.09 -3.58
C GLU A 77 31.32 -13.89 -4.86
N ALA A 78 31.94 -15.06 -5.05
CA ALA A 78 31.74 -15.89 -6.23
C ALA A 78 30.30 -16.43 -6.38
N ALA A 79 29.57 -16.56 -5.28
CA ALA A 79 28.18 -17.02 -5.26
C ALA A 79 27.19 -16.03 -5.90
N ILE A 80 27.62 -14.80 -6.22
CA ILE A 80 26.81 -13.87 -7.03
C ILE A 80 26.40 -14.47 -8.38
N ASN A 81 27.19 -15.42 -8.91
CA ASN A 81 26.86 -16.11 -10.16
C ASN A 81 25.56 -16.91 -10.08
N GLU A 82 25.13 -17.35 -8.89
CA GLU A 82 23.86 -18.05 -8.70
C GLU A 82 22.66 -17.14 -8.98
N MET A 83 22.82 -15.81 -8.97
CA MET A 83 21.76 -14.88 -9.35
C MET A 83 21.34 -15.02 -10.83
N LYS A 84 22.11 -15.72 -11.66
CA LYS A 84 21.71 -16.08 -13.03
C LYS A 84 20.62 -17.16 -13.06
N GLN A 85 20.42 -17.90 -11.96
CA GLN A 85 19.43 -18.96 -11.87
C GLN A 85 18.04 -18.40 -11.55
N PRO A 86 16.99 -18.79 -12.30
CA PRO A 86 15.62 -18.38 -12.00
C PRO A 86 15.15 -18.79 -10.60
N ALA A 87 15.61 -19.93 -10.09
CA ALA A 87 15.30 -20.39 -8.73
C ALA A 87 15.86 -19.41 -7.67
N MET A 88 17.11 -18.95 -7.84
CA MET A 88 17.69 -17.97 -6.92
C MET A 88 16.99 -16.60 -7.01
N GLN A 89 16.57 -16.17 -8.20
CA GLN A 89 15.75 -14.96 -8.36
C GLN A 89 14.40 -15.07 -7.66
N ALA A 90 13.74 -16.24 -7.75
CA ALA A 90 12.51 -16.51 -7.02
C ALA A 90 12.73 -16.49 -5.49
N ALA A 91 13.89 -16.96 -5.02
CA ALA A 91 14.31 -16.87 -3.62
C ALA A 91 14.32 -15.43 -3.11
N LEU A 92 15.06 -14.58 -3.84
CA LEU A 92 15.25 -13.19 -3.50
C LEU A 92 13.89 -12.48 -3.49
N TYR A 93 13.05 -12.75 -4.49
CA TYR A 93 11.72 -12.17 -4.57
C TYR A 93 10.83 -12.56 -3.37
N GLU A 94 10.86 -13.83 -2.95
CA GLU A 94 10.06 -14.24 -1.78
C GLU A 94 10.57 -13.59 -0.50
N ALA A 95 11.90 -13.49 -0.30
CA ALA A 95 12.49 -12.77 0.82
C ALA A 95 12.10 -11.29 0.83
N GLN A 96 12.27 -10.60 -0.30
CA GLN A 96 11.86 -9.20 -0.48
C GLN A 96 10.39 -9.00 -0.11
N LYS A 97 9.51 -9.88 -0.57
CA LYS A 97 8.07 -9.82 -0.29
C LYS A 97 7.77 -9.98 1.20
N GLN A 98 8.45 -10.88 1.91
CA GLN A 98 8.23 -11.06 3.35
C GLN A 98 8.69 -9.84 4.16
N TYR A 99 9.86 -9.28 3.84
CA TYR A 99 10.35 -8.09 4.51
C TYR A 99 9.55 -6.84 4.12
N ALA A 100 9.19 -6.66 2.85
CA ALA A 100 8.37 -5.55 2.38
C ALA A 100 7.04 -5.46 3.16
N LYS A 101 6.41 -6.61 3.43
CA LYS A 101 5.16 -6.70 4.21
C LYS A 101 5.33 -6.36 5.69
N SER A 102 6.42 -6.81 6.31
CA SER A 102 6.60 -6.71 7.78
C SER A 102 7.34 -5.44 8.19
N GLY A 103 8.44 -5.10 7.52
CA GLY A 103 9.41 -4.12 7.99
C GLY A 103 10.13 -4.52 9.26
N ASP A 104 10.14 -5.82 9.58
CA ASP A 104 10.81 -6.35 10.76
C ASP A 104 12.29 -6.60 10.44
N HIS A 105 13.17 -5.84 11.07
CA HIS A 105 14.62 -5.97 10.86
C HIS A 105 15.17 -7.31 11.37
N GLU A 106 14.60 -7.92 12.40
CA GLU A 106 15.05 -9.26 12.83
C GLU A 106 14.75 -10.31 11.75
N LEU A 107 13.58 -10.18 11.11
CA LEU A 107 13.22 -10.99 9.96
C LEU A 107 14.14 -10.71 8.76
N GLU A 108 14.46 -9.45 8.49
CA GLU A 108 15.41 -9.06 7.44
C GLU A 108 16.76 -9.80 7.59
N TYR A 109 17.37 -9.73 8.78
CA TYR A 109 18.63 -10.41 9.06
C TYR A 109 18.53 -11.92 8.82
N MET A 110 17.45 -12.55 9.27
CA MET A 110 17.23 -13.98 9.06
C MET A 110 17.10 -14.32 7.57
N LEU A 111 16.32 -13.55 6.82
CA LEU A 111 16.11 -13.76 5.38
C LEU A 111 17.42 -13.59 4.59
N VAL A 112 18.21 -12.56 4.92
CA VAL A 112 19.54 -12.34 4.32
C VAL A 112 20.46 -13.54 4.58
N ASP A 113 20.52 -14.05 5.80
CA ASP A 113 21.33 -15.22 6.13
C ASP A 113 20.87 -16.47 5.36
N ILE A 114 19.56 -16.68 5.20
CA ILE A 114 19.01 -17.78 4.39
C ILE A 114 19.40 -17.62 2.91
N LEU A 115 19.31 -16.41 2.35
CA LEU A 115 19.67 -16.15 0.95
C LEU A 115 21.16 -16.40 0.68
N VAL A 116 22.04 -15.97 1.58
CA VAL A 116 23.49 -16.22 1.47
C VAL A 116 23.80 -17.72 1.52
N GLN A 117 23.14 -18.44 2.43
CA GLN A 117 23.26 -19.90 2.50
C GLN A 117 22.73 -20.58 1.24
N ARG A 118 21.61 -20.11 0.69
CA ARG A 118 21.01 -20.64 -0.53
C ARG A 118 21.93 -20.43 -1.72
N ALA A 119 22.50 -19.25 -1.90
CA ALA A 119 23.46 -18.94 -2.97
C ALA A 119 24.75 -19.77 -2.87
N SER A 120 25.07 -20.32 -1.69
CA SER A 120 26.22 -21.22 -1.49
C SER A 120 25.85 -22.71 -1.49
N THR A 121 24.59 -23.05 -1.77
CA THR A 121 24.08 -24.44 -1.73
C THR A 121 23.87 -24.97 -3.14
N SER A 122 24.23 -26.23 -3.37
CA SER A 122 24.03 -26.87 -4.67
C SER A 122 22.55 -27.07 -5.01
N GLU A 123 22.25 -26.89 -6.28
CA GLU A 123 20.94 -27.17 -6.89
C GLU A 123 20.48 -28.61 -6.62
N ARG A 124 19.17 -28.77 -6.35
CA ARG A 124 18.47 -30.03 -6.08
C ARG A 124 18.89 -30.76 -4.80
N SER A 125 19.55 -30.07 -3.88
CA SER A 125 19.85 -30.63 -2.55
C SER A 125 18.65 -30.49 -1.62
N THR A 126 18.51 -31.42 -0.65
CA THR A 126 17.49 -31.30 0.41
C THR A 126 17.63 -29.99 1.19
N LYS A 127 18.88 -29.51 1.36
CA LYS A 127 19.17 -28.23 2.02
C LYS A 127 18.56 -27.06 1.24
N GLN A 128 18.67 -27.04 -0.09
CA GLN A 128 18.03 -26.03 -0.92
C GLN A 128 16.51 -26.02 -0.68
N ILE A 129 15.85 -27.17 -0.73
CA ILE A 129 14.39 -27.26 -0.52
C ILE A 129 14.00 -26.66 0.84
N VAL A 130 14.72 -26.98 1.91
CA VAL A 130 14.44 -26.43 3.25
C VAL A 130 14.63 -24.92 3.29
N LEU A 131 15.67 -24.38 2.65
CA LEU A 131 15.91 -22.93 2.59
C LEU A 131 14.81 -22.22 1.79
N ASP A 132 14.37 -22.80 0.68
CA ASP A 132 13.30 -22.28 -0.17
C ASP A 132 11.97 -22.25 0.59
N GLU A 133 11.66 -23.33 1.31
CA GLU A 133 10.49 -23.42 2.18
C GLU A 133 10.57 -22.43 3.34
N ALA A 134 11.75 -22.22 3.93
CA ALA A 134 11.93 -21.24 4.99
C ALA A 134 11.57 -19.84 4.48
N LEU A 135 12.06 -19.41 3.31
CA LEU A 135 11.74 -18.11 2.73
C LEU A 135 10.24 -17.90 2.52
N GLY A 136 9.52 -18.92 2.06
CA GLY A 136 8.07 -18.86 1.83
C GLY A 136 7.21 -19.01 3.10
N LYS A 137 7.77 -19.63 4.15
CA LYS A 137 7.07 -19.95 5.41
C LYS A 137 7.62 -19.24 6.63
N VAL A 138 8.49 -18.22 6.51
CA VAL A 138 8.76 -17.34 7.65
C VAL A 138 7.48 -16.59 7.95
N ARG A 139 6.64 -17.25 8.73
CA ARG A 139 5.38 -16.77 9.23
C ARG A 139 5.79 -15.73 10.25
N ILE A 140 5.39 -14.49 9.98
CA ILE A 140 5.30 -13.44 11.00
C ILE A 140 4.53 -14.10 12.15
N SER A 141 5.27 -14.58 13.16
CA SER A 141 4.70 -15.30 14.29
C SER A 141 4.20 -14.23 15.24
N GLY A 142 3.15 -13.55 14.80
CA GLY A 142 2.47 -12.49 15.51
C GLY A 142 1.01 -12.82 15.87
N GLU A 143 0.47 -13.98 15.46
CA GLU A 143 -0.88 -14.39 15.85
C GLU A 143 -0.94 -15.90 16.14
N ILE A 144 -0.38 -16.28 17.28
CA ILE A 144 -1.07 -17.20 18.18
C ILE A 144 -1.22 -16.42 19.48
N LEU A 145 -2.45 -16.35 20.00
CA LEU A 145 -2.90 -15.68 21.23
C LEU A 145 -3.43 -14.26 21.05
N LEU A 146 -4.75 -14.12 20.80
CA LEU A 146 -5.75 -13.65 21.78
C LEU A 146 -7.07 -13.30 21.07
N GLY A 147 -8.17 -13.91 21.51
CA GLY A 147 -9.56 -13.48 21.23
C GLY A 147 -10.40 -14.47 20.45
#